data_AF-A0A2C6L3P1-F1
#
_entry.id   AF-A0A2C6L3P1-F1
#
_cell.length_a   1.000
_cell.length_b   1.000
_cell.length_c   1.000
_cell.angle_alpha   90.00
_cell.angle_beta   90.00
_cell.angle_gamma   90.00
#
_symmetry.space_group_name_H-M   'P 1'
#
loop_
_entity.id
_entity.type
_entity.pdbx_description
1 polymer ?
#
loop_
_entity_poly.entity_id
_entity_poly.type
_entity_poly.pdbx_seq_one_letter_code
_entity_poly.pdbx_strand_id
1 'polypeptide(L)' 'MYKTFYSLSREPFPKGLKTADSFISAAFTEARARLDYLKKVKGMGLLVGEPGAGKTFTLRLLPNP' A
#
# COMPACT_ATOMS: atom_id res chain seq x y z
N MET A 1 -25.83 -11.18 -3.32
CA MET A 1 -26.84 -10.10 -3.46
C MET A 1 -26.21 -8.77 -3.87
N TYR A 2 -25.21 -8.22 -3.15
CA TYR A 2 -24.61 -6.93 -3.52
C TYR A 2 -23.85 -6.91 -4.86
N LYS A 3 -23.13 -7.99 -5.21
CA LYS A 3 -22.35 -8.05 -6.47
C LYS A 3 -23.22 -7.92 -7.72
N THR A 4 -24.32 -8.67 -7.79
CA THR A 4 -25.29 -8.61 -8.89
C THR A 4 -26.04 -7.28 -8.93
N PHE A 5 -26.39 -6.74 -7.76
CA PHE A 5 -27.08 -5.44 -7.66
C PHE A 5 -26.22 -4.27 -8.15
N TYR A 6 -24.92 -4.28 -7.84
CA TYR A 6 -23.97 -3.24 -8.26
C TYR A 6 -23.16 -3.61 -9.52
N SER A 7 -23.49 -4.71 -10.19
CA SER A 7 -22.73 -5.25 -11.34
C SER A 7 -21.21 -5.35 -11.09
N LEU A 8 -20.81 -5.69 -9.86
CA LEU A 8 -19.40 -5.78 -9.47
C LEU A 8 -18.82 -7.13 -9.89
N SER A 9 -17.73 -7.09 -10.65
CA SER A 9 -16.98 -8.28 -11.08
C SER A 9 -16.29 -9.01 -9.91
N ARG A 10 -15.99 -8.31 -8.83
CA ARG A 10 -15.36 -8.86 -7.62
C ARG A 10 -15.80 -8.12 -6.37
N GLU A 11 -15.48 -8.70 -5.22
CA GLU A 11 -15.64 -8.01 -3.93
C GLU A 11 -14.73 -6.78 -3.88
N PRO A 12 -15.27 -5.58 -3.66
CA PRO A 12 -14.46 -4.39 -3.46
C PRO A 12 -13.85 -4.42 -2.05
N PHE A 13 -12.57 -4.05 -1.95
CA PHE A 13 -11.82 -3.95 -0.69
C PHE A 13 -11.71 -5.25 0.13
N PRO A 14 -11.31 -6.38 -0.48
CA PRO A 14 -11.08 -7.61 0.28
C PRO A 14 -9.95 -7.40 1.30
N LYS A 15 -10.05 -8.03 2.48
CA LYS A 15 -9.03 -7.91 3.54
C LYS A 15 -7.63 -8.31 3.06
N GLY A 16 -7.56 -9.29 2.17
CA GLY A 16 -6.33 -9.71 1.49
C GLY A 16 -6.16 -8.97 0.17
N LEU A 17 -5.43 -7.86 0.18
CA LEU A 17 -4.99 -7.21 -1.05
C LEU A 17 -3.87 -8.04 -1.68
N LYS A 18 -4.09 -8.50 -2.92
CA LYS A 18 -3.02 -9.10 -3.71
C LYS A 18 -2.03 -7.99 -4.08
N THR A 19 -0.74 -8.24 -3.91
CA THR A 19 0.32 -7.30 -4.29
C THR A 19 0.23 -6.92 -5.78
N ALA A 20 -0.26 -7.82 -6.64
CA ALA A 20 -0.49 -7.57 -8.06
C ALA A 20 -1.59 -6.54 -8.36
N ASP A 21 -2.55 -6.35 -7.44
CA ASP A 21 -3.63 -5.36 -7.58
C ASP A 21 -3.25 -3.99 -6.97
N SER A 22 -1.97 -3.77 -6.66
CA SER A 22 -1.50 -2.54 -6.00
C SER A 22 -1.46 -1.33 -6.94
N PHE A 23 -1.97 -0.20 -6.46
CA PHE A 23 -1.87 1.06 -7.17
C PHE A 23 -0.55 1.77 -6.83
N ILE A 24 0.34 1.85 -7.81
CA ILE A 24 1.68 2.45 -7.67
C ILE A 24 1.61 3.94 -8.04
N SER A 25 1.27 4.78 -7.06
CA SER A 25 1.30 6.23 -7.23
C SER A 25 2.73 6.79 -7.17
N ALA A 26 2.93 8.01 -7.66
CA ALA A 26 4.22 8.71 -7.53
C ALA A 26 4.66 8.83 -6.05
N ALA A 27 3.73 9.25 -5.18
CA ALA A 27 3.98 9.35 -3.74
C ALA A 27 4.35 8.00 -3.10
N PHE A 28 3.71 6.90 -3.54
CA PHE A 28 4.07 5.56 -3.11
C PHE A 28 5.50 5.19 -3.52
N THR A 29 5.86 5.46 -4.78
CA THR A 29 7.21 5.15 -5.30
C THR A 29 8.29 5.89 -4.53
N GLU A 30 8.09 7.18 -4.25
CA GLU A 30 9.05 7.97 -3.46
C GLU A 30 9.14 7.50 -2.00
N ALA A 31 7.99 7.24 -1.36
CA ALA A 31 7.97 6.75 0.02
C ALA A 31 8.67 5.39 0.13
N ARG A 32 8.45 4.50 -0.85
CA ARG A 32 9.13 3.21 -0.94
C ARG A 32 10.64 3.38 -1.10
N ALA A 33 11.11 4.27 -1.98
CA ALA A 33 12.54 4.52 -2.16
C ALA A 33 13.22 5.00 -0.86
N ARG A 34 12.55 5.89 -0.10
CA ARG A 34 13.04 6.36 1.21
C ARG A 34 13.06 5.24 2.25
N LEU A 35 12.04 4.38 2.28
CA LEU A 35 12.00 3.20 3.18
C LEU A 35 13.08 2.17 2.82
N ASP A 36 13.31 1.91 1.53
CA ASP A 36 14.38 1.01 1.06
C ASP A 36 15.76 1.55 1.44
N TYR A 37 15.96 2.87 1.39
CA TYR A 37 17.16 3.50 1.91
C TYR A 37 17.29 3.33 3.43
N LEU A 38 16.21 3.58 4.20
CA LEU A 38 16.19 3.39 5.66
C LEU A 38 16.55 1.95 6.07
N LYS A 39 16.07 0.95 5.33
CA LYS A 39 16.44 -0.46 5.53
C LYS A 39 17.94 -0.67 5.38
N LYS A 40 18.57 -0.08 4.36
CA LYS A 40 20.02 -0.22 4.10
C LYS A 40 20.86 0.38 5.23
N VAL A 41 20.47 1.55 5.73
CA VAL A 41 21.19 2.25 6.81
C VAL A 41 20.81 1.76 8.21
N LYS A 42 19.84 0.83 8.32
CA LYS A 42 19.27 0.34 9.59
C LYS A 42 18.77 1.48 10.48
N GLY A 43 18.20 2.51 9.87
CA GLY A 43 17.69 3.70 10.53
C GLY A 43 16.23 3.56 10.98
N MET A 44 15.79 4.49 11.82
CA MET A 44 14.37 4.67 12.16
C MET A 44 13.78 5.80 11.31
N GLY A 45 12.50 5.66 10.93
CA GLY A 45 11.79 6.68 10.16
C GLY A 45 10.33 6.77 10.57
N LEU A 46 9.77 7.98 10.44
CA LEU A 46 8.36 8.27 10.72
C LEU A 46 7.64 8.59 9.41
N LEU A 47 6.62 7.79 9.07
CA LEU A 47 5.79 8.03 7.89
C LEU A 47 4.51 8.78 8.29
N VAL A 48 4.42 10.04 7.90
CA VAL A 48 3.28 10.93 8.18
C VAL A 48 2.43 11.18 6.94
N GLY A 49 1.19 11.64 7.15
CA GLY A 49 0.24 11.99 6.08
C GLY A 49 -1.20 11.90 6.56
N GLU A 50 -2.13 12.37 5.75
CA GLU A 50 -3.57 12.38 6.04
C GLU A 50 -4.18 10.96 6.16
N PRO A 51 -5.34 10.81 6.83
CA PRO A 51 -6.14 9.59 6.76
C PRO A 51 -6.38 9.18 5.30
N GLY A 52 -6.21 7.88 5.00
CA GLY A 52 -6.37 7.37 3.62
C GLY A 52 -5.19 7.63 2.67
N ALA A 53 -4.14 8.36 3.07
CA ALA A 53 -2.97 8.65 2.21
C ALA A 53 -2.08 7.44 1.87
N GLY A 54 -2.47 6.21 2.25
CA GLY A 54 -1.73 5.00 1.89
C GLY A 54 -0.55 4.64 2.79
N LYS A 55 -0.38 5.27 3.98
CA LYS A 55 0.73 4.97 4.92
C LYS A 55 0.90 3.47 5.21
N THR A 56 -0.16 2.81 5.68
CA THR A 56 -0.17 1.37 5.99
C THR A 56 -0.01 0.52 4.74
N PHE A 57 -0.56 0.98 3.61
CA PHE A 57 -0.44 0.31 2.33
C PHE A 57 1.01 0.28 1.84
N THR A 58 1.73 1.39 1.96
CA THR A 58 3.15 1.49 1.62
C THR A 58 4.00 0.51 2.43
N LEU A 59 3.78 0.45 3.75
CA LEU A 59 4.50 -0.50 4.62
C LEU A 59 4.18 -1.97 4.28
N ARG A 60 2.92 -2.28 3.95
CA ARG A 60 2.50 -3.64 3.57
C ARG A 60 3.16 -4.15 2.29
N LEU A 61 3.46 -3.26 1.34
CA LEU A 61 4.12 -3.61 0.08
C LEU A 61 5.65 -3.56 0.14
N LEU A 62 6.22 -3.15 1.28
CA LEU A 62 7.65 -3.21 1.49
C LEU A 62 8.05 -4.69 1.65
N PRO A 63 8.98 -5.21 0.83
CA PRO A 63 9.43 -6.59 0.99
C PRO A 63 10.15 -6.75 2.33
N ASN A 64 9.85 -7.83 3.06
CA ASN A 64 10.65 -8.22 4.22
C ASN A 64 12.09 -8.56 3.78
N PRO A 65 13.10 -8.34 4.64
CA PRO A 65 14.47 -8.77 4.37
C PRO A 65 14.57 -10.29 4.21
#